data_AF-A0A2V6RCS6-F1
#
_entry.id   AF-A0A2V6RCS6-F1
#
_cell.length_a   1.000
_cell.length_b   1.000
_cell.length_c   1.000
_cell.angle_alpha   90.00
_cell.angle_beta   90.00
_cell.angle_gamma   90.00
#
_symmetry.space_group_name_H-M   'P 1'
#
loop_
_entity.id
_entity.type
_entity.pdbx_description
1 polymer ?
#
loop_
_entity_poly.entity_id
_entity_poly.type
_entity_poly.pdbx_seq_one_letter_code
_entity_poly.pdbx_strand_id
1 'polypeptide(L)'
;MLIVLVSLAVGLLGLLATRAALPRLADRGPGGDPHVPWALGLVGLVPAWLITFVALLGASPAPRLPVWSAAAWIASSSAALIGTIVTEALVRSASESGGRPRARYWTYGLAALLPAWLISILGNVVR
;
A
#
# COMPACT_ATOMS: atom_id res chain seq x y z
N MET A 1 -10.36 -14.98 -9.67
CA MET A 1 -9.36 -15.74 -8.89
C MET A 1 -7.91 -15.47 -9.33
N LEU A 2 -7.53 -15.66 -10.61
CA LEU A 2 -6.15 -15.45 -11.09
C LEU A 2 -5.56 -14.07 -10.73
N ILE A 3 -6.33 -12.99 -10.93
CA ILE A 3 -5.89 -11.62 -10.61
C ILE A 3 -5.50 -11.47 -9.13
N VAL A 4 -6.25 -12.09 -8.22
CA VAL A 4 -5.97 -12.06 -6.78
C VAL A 4 -4.67 -12.79 -6.49
N LEU A 5 -4.44 -13.96 -7.10
CA LEU A 5 -3.18 -14.70 -6.93
C LEU A 5 -1.97 -13.92 -7.45
N VAL A 6 -2.09 -13.29 -8.61
CA VAL A 6 -1.04 -12.42 -9.17
C VAL A 6 -0.77 -11.24 -8.24
N SER A 7 -1.82 -10.57 -7.74
CA SER A 7 -1.68 -9.47 -6.79
C SER A 7 -0.99 -9.89 -5.50
N LEU A 8 -1.34 -11.05 -4.93
CA LEU A 8 -0.67 -11.62 -3.75
C LEU A 8 0.80 -11.91 -4.00
N ALA A 9 1.13 -12.51 -5.15
CA ALA A 9 2.52 -12.80 -5.53
C ALA A 9 3.33 -11.50 -5.70
N VAL A 10 2.78 -10.50 -6.39
CA VAL A 10 3.40 -9.18 -6.56
C VAL A 10 3.56 -8.47 -5.22
N GLY A 11 2.58 -8.55 -4.33
CA GLY A 11 2.64 -7.97 -2.98
C GLY A 11 3.75 -8.60 -2.16
N LEU A 12 3.87 -9.93 -2.18
CA LEU A 12 4.94 -10.65 -1.50
C LEU A 12 6.32 -10.26 -2.05
N LEU A 13 6.47 -10.25 -3.39
CA LEU A 13 7.72 -9.84 -4.04
C LEU A 13 8.09 -8.40 -3.68
N GLY A 14 7.13 -7.47 -3.70
CA GLY A 14 7.33 -6.08 -3.32
C GLY A 14 7.72 -5.91 -1.85
N LEU A 15 7.09 -6.65 -0.93
CA LEU A 15 7.49 -6.68 0.48
C LEU A 15 8.93 -7.16 0.64
N LEU A 16 9.29 -8.29 0.02
CA LEU A 16 10.62 -8.88 0.13
C LEU A 16 11.69 -7.96 -0.49
N ALA A 17 11.42 -7.41 -1.67
CA ALA A 17 12.33 -6.50 -2.37
C ALA A 17 12.58 -5.22 -1.57
N THR A 18 11.52 -4.57 -1.10
CA THR A 18 11.64 -3.31 -0.33
C THR A 18 12.25 -3.55 1.05
N ARG A 19 11.97 -4.69 1.68
CA ARG A 19 12.62 -5.10 2.92
C ARG A 19 14.12 -5.33 2.74
N ALA A 20 14.52 -5.99 1.66
CA ALA A 20 15.94 -6.23 1.35
C ALA A 20 16.67 -4.95 0.91
N ALA A 21 15.95 -3.99 0.32
CA ALA A 21 16.49 -2.69 -0.07
C ALA A 21 16.61 -1.71 1.11
N LEU A 22 15.83 -1.90 2.18
CA LEU A 22 15.81 -1.05 3.37
C LEU A 22 17.20 -0.72 3.95
N PRO A 23 18.11 -1.69 4.21
CA PRO A 23 19.45 -1.38 4.73
C PRO A 23 20.34 -0.66 3.71
N ARG A 24 20.08 -0.73 2.41
CA ARG A 24 20.91 -0.07 1.39
C ARG A 24 20.44 1.35 1.09
N LEU A 25 19.12 1.55 1.06
CA LEU A 25 18.51 2.81 0.63
C LEU A 25 18.23 3.77 1.79
N ALA A 26 17.98 3.23 2.98
CA ALA A 26 17.70 4.05 4.17
C ALA A 26 18.94 4.26 5.05
N ASP A 27 20.10 3.68 4.71
CA ASP A 27 21.33 3.81 5.49
C ASP A 27 22.23 4.93 4.98
N ARG A 28 21.90 6.16 5.41
CA ARG A 28 22.69 7.37 5.14
C ARG A 28 23.37 7.97 6.38
N GLY A 29 23.57 7.16 7.43
CA GLY A 29 24.20 7.61 8.68
C GLY A 29 23.21 8.22 9.71
N PRO A 30 23.74 8.88 10.75
CA PRO A 30 22.94 9.54 11.79
C PRO A 30 22.09 10.66 11.18
N GLY A 31 20.77 10.61 11.34
CA GLY A 31 19.84 11.60 10.76
C GLY A 31 19.29 11.26 9.38
N GLY A 32 19.41 10.01 8.92
CA GLY A 32 18.82 9.56 7.65
C GLY A 32 17.31 9.85 7.56
N ASP A 33 16.87 10.23 6.35
CA ASP A 33 15.49 10.65 6.06
C ASP A 33 14.45 9.55 6.43
N PRO A 34 13.54 9.81 7.38
CA PRO A 34 12.51 8.85 7.81
C PRO A 34 11.42 8.62 6.74
N HIS A 35 11.31 9.48 5.73
CA HIS A 35 10.37 9.31 4.63
C HIS A 35 10.81 8.22 3.64
N VAL A 36 12.11 7.94 3.52
CA VAL A 36 12.64 6.86 2.67
C VAL A 36 12.11 5.47 3.08
N PRO A 37 12.27 5.01 4.34
CA PRO A 37 11.75 3.71 4.74
C PRO A 37 10.22 3.65 4.65
N TRP A 38 9.50 4.73 4.96
CA TRP A 38 8.04 4.81 4.77
C TRP A 38 7.65 4.66 3.29
N ALA A 39 8.27 5.42 2.39
CA ALA A 39 8.02 5.35 0.96
C ALA A 39 8.31 3.95 0.40
N LEU A 40 9.37 3.29 0.87
CA LEU A 40 9.66 1.90 0.49
C LEU A 40 8.55 0.93 0.91
N GLY A 41 7.98 1.08 2.10
CA GLY A 41 6.83 0.28 2.52
C GLY A 41 5.63 0.48 1.60
N LEU A 42 5.37 1.73 1.24
CA LEU A 42 4.24 2.11 0.37
C LEU A 42 4.42 1.58 -1.06
N VAL A 43 5.59 1.85 -1.67
CA VAL A 43 5.96 1.37 -3.02
C VAL A 43 5.96 -0.15 -3.10
N GLY A 44 6.31 -0.85 -2.01
CA GLY A 44 6.26 -2.31 -1.95
C GLY A 44 4.86 -2.88 -2.15
N LEU A 45 3.81 -2.15 -1.79
CA LEU A 45 2.43 -2.62 -1.86
C LEU A 45 1.61 -1.98 -3.00
N VAL A 46 2.04 -0.82 -3.51
CA VAL A 46 1.33 -0.09 -4.58
C VAL A 46 1.03 -0.94 -5.80
N PRO A 47 2.00 -1.67 -6.40
CA PRO A 47 1.72 -2.49 -7.58
C PRO A 47 0.67 -3.57 -7.30
N ALA A 48 0.74 -4.22 -6.15
CA ALA A 48 -0.21 -5.27 -5.75
C ALA A 48 -1.63 -4.72 -5.60
N TRP A 49 -1.76 -3.57 -4.91
CA TRP A 49 -3.02 -2.86 -4.76
C TRP A 49 -3.59 -2.40 -6.10
N LEU A 50 -2.76 -1.79 -6.97
CA LEU A 50 -3.21 -1.31 -8.27
C LEU A 50 -3.80 -2.42 -9.14
N ILE A 51 -3.20 -3.61 -9.13
CA ILE A 51 -3.70 -4.78 -9.88
C ILE A 51 -5.15 -5.09 -9.49
N THR A 52 -5.44 -5.25 -8.20
CA THR A 52 -6.80 -5.58 -7.73
C THR A 52 -7.74 -4.38 -7.81
N PHE A 53 -7.25 -3.17 -7.55
CA PHE A 53 -8.03 -1.94 -7.64
C PHE A 53 -8.54 -1.68 -9.06
N VAL A 54 -7.67 -1.75 -10.06
CA VAL A 54 -8.04 -1.58 -11.47
C VAL A 54 -8.94 -2.72 -11.93
N ALA A 55 -8.69 -3.95 -11.45
CA ALA A 55 -9.54 -5.10 -11.79
C ALA A 55 -11.00 -4.93 -11.36
N LEU A 56 -11.30 -4.11 -10.33
CA LEU A 56 -12.69 -3.79 -9.95
C LEU A 56 -13.47 -3.13 -11.11
N LEU A 57 -12.80 -2.40 -12.01
CA LEU A 57 -13.41 -1.77 -13.18
C LEU A 57 -13.92 -2.81 -14.21
N GLY A 58 -13.32 -4.01 -14.24
CA GLY A 58 -13.65 -5.04 -15.21
C GLY A 58 -13.09 -4.79 -16.61
N ALA A 59 -13.26 -5.79 -17.48
CA ALA A 59 -12.76 -5.76 -18.85
C ALA A 59 -13.76 -5.23 -19.88
N SER A 60 -15.04 -5.13 -19.52
CA SER A 60 -16.11 -4.73 -20.45
C SER A 60 -16.46 -3.26 -20.27
N PRO A 61 -16.64 -2.48 -21.35
CA PRO A 61 -17.21 -1.14 -21.30
C PRO A 61 -18.73 -1.24 -21.03
N ALA A 62 -19.09 -1.87 -19.91
CA ALA A 62 -20.46 -1.88 -19.44
C ALA A 62 -20.78 -0.47 -18.94
N PRO A 63 -21.97 0.09 -19.28
CA PRO A 63 -22.31 1.46 -18.93
C PRO A 63 -22.39 1.71 -17.42
N ARG A 64 -22.43 0.66 -16.58
CA ARG A 64 -22.43 0.76 -15.12
C ARG A 64 -21.66 -0.40 -14.47
N LEU A 65 -20.83 -0.05 -13.49
CA LEU A 65 -20.20 -1.00 -12.57
C LEU A 65 -21.25 -1.69 -11.67
N PRO A 66 -21.07 -2.97 -11.31
CA PRO A 66 -21.83 -3.58 -10.23
C PRO A 66 -21.69 -2.76 -8.94
N VAL A 67 -22.78 -2.63 -8.17
CA VAL A 67 -22.84 -1.79 -6.95
C VAL A 67 -21.70 -2.14 -5.98
N TRP A 68 -21.43 -3.43 -5.79
CA TRP A 68 -20.34 -3.89 -4.92
C TRP A 68 -18.95 -3.50 -5.43
N SER A 69 -18.70 -3.59 -6.74
CA SER A 69 -17.43 -3.19 -7.33
C SER A 69 -17.22 -1.68 -7.22
N ALA A 70 -18.27 -0.88 -7.44
CA ALA A 70 -18.21 0.57 -7.26
C ALA A 70 -17.96 0.97 -5.80
N ALA A 71 -18.68 0.35 -4.85
CA ALA A 71 -18.47 0.59 -3.42
C ALA A 71 -17.06 0.21 -2.96
N ALA A 72 -16.55 -0.95 -3.39
CA ALA A 72 -15.20 -1.40 -3.08
C ALA A 72 -14.13 -0.47 -3.71
N TRP A 73 -14.38 0.06 -4.90
CA TRP A 73 -13.48 1.01 -5.57
C TRP A 73 -13.40 2.34 -4.82
N ILE A 74 -14.54 2.90 -4.39
CA ILE A 74 -14.59 4.12 -3.58
C ILE A 74 -13.94 3.89 -2.21
N ALA A 75 -14.28 2.79 -1.54
CA ALA A 75 -13.75 2.48 -0.21
C ALA A 75 -12.24 2.21 -0.25
N SER A 76 -11.74 1.48 -1.26
CA SER A 76 -10.33 1.18 -1.43
C SER A 76 -9.51 2.45 -1.70
N SER A 77 -9.97 3.32 -2.61
CA SER A 77 -9.29 4.59 -2.91
C SER A 77 -9.28 5.54 -1.71
N SER A 78 -10.41 5.65 -1.00
CA SER A 78 -10.50 6.45 0.24
C SER A 78 -9.57 5.92 1.32
N ALA A 79 -9.51 4.60 1.51
CA ALA A 79 -8.62 3.97 2.48
C ALA A 79 -7.14 4.20 2.13
N ALA A 80 -6.76 4.15 0.85
CA ALA A 80 -5.39 4.42 0.41
C ALA A 80 -5.00 5.87 0.71
N LEU A 81 -5.90 6.82 0.44
CA LEU A 81 -5.68 8.24 0.68
C LEU A 81 -5.56 8.53 2.18
N ILE A 82 -6.54 8.09 2.98
CA ILE A 82 -6.54 8.28 4.43
C ILE A 82 -5.32 7.61 5.06
N GLY A 83 -5.02 6.36 4.69
CA GLY A 83 -3.88 5.63 5.21
C GLY A 83 -2.55 6.32 4.90
N THR A 84 -2.38 6.83 3.68
CA THR A 84 -1.18 7.61 3.29
C THR A 84 -1.04 8.87 4.12
N ILE A 85 -2.10 9.66 4.27
CA ILE A 85 -2.09 10.91 5.06
C ILE A 85 -1.78 10.64 6.54
N VAL A 86 -2.49 9.68 7.15
CA VAL A 86 -2.34 9.36 8.58
C VAL A 86 -0.94 8.82 8.85
N THR A 87 -0.44 7.90 8.03
CA THR A 87 0.88 7.30 8.26
C THR A 87 2.02 8.27 8.02
N GLU A 88 1.90 9.18 7.05
CA GLU A 88 2.83 10.28 6.86
C GLU A 88 2.84 11.24 8.07
N ALA A 89 1.66 11.57 8.61
CA ALA A 89 1.59 12.36 9.85
C ALA A 89 2.27 11.63 11.03
N LEU A 90 2.12 10.31 11.13
CA LEU A 90 2.82 9.50 12.13
C LEU A 90 4.34 9.46 11.92
N VAL A 91 4.82 9.46 10.66
CA VAL A 91 6.25 9.57 10.34
C VAL A 91 6.80 10.90 10.85
N ARG A 92 6.13 12.02 10.53
CA ARG A 92 6.54 13.36 10.94
C ARG A 92 6.57 13.50 12.46
N SER A 93 5.48 13.15 13.15
CA SER A 93 5.40 13.20 14.60
C SER A 93 6.46 12.30 15.27
N ALA A 94 6.71 11.11 14.72
CA ALA A 94 7.75 10.22 15.23
C ALA A 94 9.17 10.73 14.97
N SER A 95 9.39 11.47 13.88
CA SER A 95 10.67 12.13 13.59
C SER A 95 10.94 13.28 14.57
N GLU A 96 9.93 14.09 14.87
CA GLU A 96 10.02 15.22 15.80
C GLU A 96 10.26 14.78 17.26
N SER A 97 9.74 13.62 17.65
CA SER A 97 9.84 13.07 19.02
C SER A 97 11.14 12.29 19.30
N GLY A 98 12.18 12.45 18.48
CA GLY A 98 13.47 11.80 18.67
C GLY A 98 13.71 10.56 17.80
N GLY A 99 12.82 10.30 16.83
CA GLY A 99 13.00 9.26 15.83
C GLY A 99 12.55 7.86 16.27
N ARG A 100 12.36 6.96 15.31
CA ARG A 100 12.05 5.54 15.52
C ARG A 100 12.99 4.65 14.70
N PRO A 101 13.12 3.35 15.04
CA PRO A 101 13.84 2.42 14.20
C PRO A 101 13.29 2.43 12.76
N ARG A 102 14.18 2.41 11.75
CA ARG A 102 13.81 2.49 10.32
C ARG A 102 12.76 1.45 9.90
N ALA A 103 12.85 0.25 10.47
CA ALA A 103 11.86 -0.80 10.26
C ALA A 103 10.43 -0.38 10.62
N ARG A 104 10.26 0.53 11.60
CA ARG A 104 8.95 1.01 12.04
C ARG A 104 8.34 2.02 11.06
N TYR A 105 9.15 2.89 10.46
CA TYR A 105 8.69 3.77 9.37
C TYR A 105 8.28 2.95 8.14
N TRP A 106 9.02 1.88 7.81
CA TRP A 106 8.62 0.94 6.76
C TRP A 106 7.28 0.27 7.03
N THR A 107 7.01 -0.14 8.28
CA THR A 107 5.69 -0.68 8.64
C THR A 107 4.57 0.34 8.52
N TYR A 108 4.83 1.63 8.71
CA TYR A 108 3.84 2.68 8.46
C TYR A 108 3.49 2.78 6.98
N GLY A 109 4.48 2.71 6.09
CA GLY A 109 4.24 2.68 4.64
C GLY A 109 3.36 1.50 4.22
N LEU A 110 3.60 0.31 4.78
CA LEU A 110 2.74 -0.85 4.56
C LEU A 110 1.33 -0.65 5.12
N ALA A 111 1.22 -0.17 6.36
CA ALA A 111 -0.05 0.09 7.02
C ALA A 111 -0.90 1.14 6.28
N ALA A 112 -0.26 2.04 5.53
CA ALA A 112 -0.93 3.05 4.72
C ALA A 112 -1.83 2.43 3.64
N LEU A 113 -1.35 1.36 3.01
CA LEU A 113 -1.96 0.82 1.81
C LEU A 113 -2.60 -0.56 2.04
N LEU A 114 -2.26 -1.25 3.13
CA LEU A 114 -2.77 -2.57 3.46
C LEU A 114 -4.31 -2.62 3.54
N PRO A 115 -5.02 -1.70 4.22
CA PRO A 115 -6.49 -1.70 4.24
C PRO A 115 -7.09 -1.53 2.84
N ALA A 116 -6.54 -0.61 2.04
CA ALA A 116 -6.98 -0.37 0.67
C ALA A 116 -6.83 -1.62 -0.21
N TRP A 117 -5.71 -2.32 -0.06
CA TRP A 117 -5.44 -3.58 -0.75
C TRP A 117 -6.43 -4.67 -0.37
N LEU A 118 -6.68 -4.88 0.92
CA LEU A 118 -7.65 -5.86 1.40
C LEU A 118 -9.06 -5.58 0.89
N ILE A 119 -9.52 -4.32 0.92
CA ILE A 119 -10.82 -3.93 0.37
C ILE A 119 -10.91 -4.27 -1.12
N SER A 120 -9.86 -3.99 -1.90
CA SER A 120 -9.84 -4.29 -3.34
C SER A 120 -9.84 -5.80 -3.62
N ILE A 121 -9.15 -6.61 -2.80
CA ILE A 121 -9.20 -8.07 -2.90
C ILE A 121 -10.61 -8.57 -2.62
N LEU A 122 -11.21 -8.14 -1.50
CA LEU A 122 -12.58 -8.54 -1.13
C LEU A 122 -13.59 -8.17 -2.21
N GLY A 123 -13.47 -6.98 -2.79
CA GLY A 123 -14.32 -6.55 -3.90
C GLY A 123 -14.19 -7.43 -5.16
N ASN A 124 -13.02 -8.01 -5.43
CA ASN A 124 -12.80 -8.94 -6.55
C ASN A 124 -13.21 -10.39 -6.22
N VAL A 125 -13.32 -10.75 -4.94
CA VAL A 125 -13.77 -12.08 -4.51
C VAL A 125 -15.30 -12.16 -4.49
N VAL A 126 -15.97 -11.07 -4.13
CA VAL A 126 -17.44 -10.99 -4.03
C VAL A 126 -18.10 -10.62 -5.37
N ARG A 127 -17.33 -10.08 -6.32
CA ARG A 127 -17.78 -9.77 -7.68
C ARG A 127 -18.06 -11.03 -8.49
#